data_AF-A0A7V4CPA5-F1
#
_entry.id   AF-A0A7V4CPA5-F1
#
_cell.length_a   1.000
_cell.length_b   1.000
_cell.length_c   1.000
_cell.angle_alpha   90.00
_cell.angle_beta   90.00
_cell.angle_gamma   90.00
#
_symmetry.space_group_name_H-M   'P 1'
#
loop_
_entity.id
_entity.type
_entity.pdbx_description
1 polymer ?
#
loop_
_entity_poly.entity_id
_entity_poly.type
_entity_poly.pdbx_seq_one_letter_code
_entity_poly.pdbx_strand_id
1 'polypeptide(L)'
;MSEFLFEIGVEELPTTEVPGIIQQLSEKVPETLKSEGVQFENFEVFVAPRRFGFVLDGLSDTTPDRVVEKKGPAVNVAYDKDGQPTKALLGFLKSNESTLEDVKIVDNYVYITKIQKGIKTEEVLKKVVPQIIYSLKFRKPMKWGDGKYEFVRIPHHVLAVYDGRTLDMEIFGLKSSNKTIGHRFVKDDYFEVNSYKDYLEKMNNYYVIPQIEKRREFIVKQLEDFEKQGFEVDKDESLIEEVAILTEFPKMIQGEFLEKYLELPEELIRTTIKHHQRSFTVKRNGKTTNLFLAFIDMPEDVKGNARKGYERVINARLEDARYYYEKDIKVSLETFNEKLKEMVFQKELGTLYDKVQRIEKLSQRIIGVLGLEKKSGTILRTARLCKADIGSHVVYEFPELQGIMGRIYALKDGEPNDVAWGIEEHYSNNPTTIEGAVVGIADRIDTVVGNFVIGNI
;
A
#
# COMPACT_ATOMS: atom_id res chain seq x y z
N MET A 1 18.19 12.53 26.45
CA MET A 1 16.93 12.08 25.84
C MET A 1 17.17 10.71 25.28
N SER A 2 16.24 9.79 25.48
CA SER A 2 16.41 8.37 25.19
C SER A 2 15.89 7.99 23.81
N GLU A 3 16.42 6.89 23.27
CA GLU A 3 15.95 6.25 22.05
C GLU A 3 15.15 4.98 22.41
N PHE A 4 14.08 4.70 21.65
CA PHE A 4 13.36 3.44 21.71
C PHE A 4 13.20 2.83 20.31
N LEU A 5 13.71 1.61 20.14
CA LEU A 5 13.56 0.80 18.93
C LEU A 5 12.63 -0.37 19.20
N PHE A 6 11.59 -0.49 18.39
CA PHE A 6 10.67 -1.63 18.38
C PHE A 6 10.63 -2.28 17.01
N GLU A 7 10.73 -3.61 16.95
CA GLU A 7 10.46 -4.41 15.75
C GLU A 7 9.67 -5.68 16.13
N ILE A 8 8.71 -6.04 15.29
CA ILE A 8 8.09 -7.37 15.29
C ILE A 8 8.50 -8.11 14.01
N GLY A 9 9.14 -9.26 14.17
CA GLY A 9 9.44 -10.18 13.09
C GLY A 9 8.28 -11.12 12.84
N VAL A 10 7.92 -11.32 11.57
CA VAL A 10 6.77 -12.10 11.14
C VAL A 10 7.11 -12.96 9.92
N GLU A 11 6.24 -13.89 9.55
CA GLU A 11 6.27 -14.46 8.20
C GLU A 11 6.03 -13.41 7.12
N GLU A 12 6.28 -13.77 5.87
CA GLU A 12 6.18 -12.88 4.71
C GLU A 12 4.81 -12.18 4.63
N LEU A 13 4.87 -10.85 4.68
CA LEU A 13 3.72 -9.95 4.67
C LEU A 13 3.06 -9.97 3.29
N PRO A 14 1.71 -9.96 3.22
CA PRO A 14 1.03 -9.64 1.97
C PRO A 14 1.39 -8.21 1.55
N THR A 15 1.84 -8.03 0.31
CA THR A 15 2.23 -6.70 -0.22
C THR A 15 1.12 -5.65 -0.07
N THR A 16 -0.14 -6.09 -0.21
CA THR A 16 -1.32 -5.24 -0.08
C THR A 16 -1.58 -4.71 1.34
N GLU A 17 -0.98 -5.31 2.38
CA GLU A 17 -1.13 -4.87 3.77
C GLU A 17 -0.07 -3.84 4.19
N VAL A 18 1.07 -3.77 3.47
CA VAL A 18 2.21 -2.91 3.86
C VAL A 18 1.84 -1.42 3.93
N PRO A 19 1.15 -0.82 2.95
CA PRO A 19 0.72 0.58 3.07
C PRO A 19 -0.18 0.82 4.29
N GLY A 20 -1.06 -0.14 4.60
CA GLY A 20 -1.94 -0.08 5.77
C GLY A 20 -1.21 -0.21 7.09
N ILE A 21 -0.12 -0.98 7.15
CA ILE A 21 0.76 -1.07 8.33
C ILE A 21 1.45 0.26 8.59
N ILE A 22 2.06 0.85 7.54
CA ILE A 22 2.77 2.13 7.63
C ILE A 22 1.81 3.20 8.13
N GLN A 23 0.63 3.33 7.50
CA GLN A 23 -0.38 4.31 7.88
C GLN A 23 -0.81 4.13 9.34
N GLN A 24 -1.19 2.91 9.74
CA GLN A 24 -1.69 2.67 11.10
C GLN A 24 -0.65 2.93 12.19
N LEU A 25 0.62 2.55 11.97
CA LEU A 25 1.68 2.86 12.94
C LEU A 25 1.96 4.36 12.99
N SER A 26 1.94 5.02 11.83
CA SER A 26 2.19 6.46 11.71
C SER A 26 1.13 7.30 12.42
N GLU A 27 -0.10 6.82 12.48
CA GLU A 27 -1.21 7.46 13.20
C GLU A 27 -1.22 7.06 14.68
N LYS A 28 -1.26 5.75 14.97
CA LYS A 28 -1.53 5.23 16.32
C LYS A 28 -0.38 5.46 17.30
N VAL A 29 0.88 5.36 16.87
CA VAL A 29 2.03 5.48 17.78
C VAL A 29 2.12 6.91 18.34
N PRO A 30 2.19 7.97 17.51
CA PRO A 30 2.21 9.34 18.01
C PRO A 30 0.96 9.70 18.84
N GLU A 31 -0.23 9.30 18.38
CA GLU A 31 -1.49 9.60 19.07
C GLU A 31 -1.52 9.00 20.48
N THR A 32 -1.20 7.70 20.60
CA THR A 32 -1.24 6.98 21.87
C THR A 32 -0.21 7.55 22.85
N LEU A 33 1.03 7.77 22.39
CA LEU A 33 2.10 8.31 23.24
C LEU A 33 1.77 9.73 23.73
N LYS A 34 1.25 10.59 22.85
CA LYS A 34 0.82 11.94 23.22
C LYS A 34 -0.30 11.91 24.26
N SER A 35 -1.26 10.99 24.13
CA SER A 35 -2.36 10.84 25.10
C SER A 35 -1.86 10.42 26.50
N GLU A 36 -0.81 9.60 26.55
CA GLU A 36 -0.14 9.18 27.78
C GLU A 36 0.87 10.23 28.30
N GLY A 37 1.07 11.33 27.55
CA GLY A 37 1.95 12.44 27.92
C GLY A 37 3.43 12.19 27.64
N VAL A 38 3.77 11.21 26.81
CA VAL A 38 5.15 10.96 26.38
C VAL A 38 5.52 11.95 25.28
N GLN A 39 6.62 12.66 25.48
CA GLN A 39 7.22 13.57 24.50
C GLN A 39 8.41 12.88 23.82
N PHE A 40 8.52 13.07 22.51
CA PHE A 40 9.62 12.62 21.66
C PHE A 40 9.89 13.68 20.57
N GLU A 41 11.10 13.68 20.01
CA GLU A 41 11.50 14.64 18.96
C GLU A 41 11.31 14.07 17.56
N ASN A 42 11.75 12.83 17.35
CA ASN A 42 11.71 12.17 16.06
C ASN A 42 10.97 10.83 16.16
N PHE A 43 10.30 10.46 15.08
CA PHE A 43 9.59 9.19 14.95
C PHE A 43 9.68 8.72 13.51
N GLU A 44 10.00 7.44 13.33
CA GLU A 44 10.10 6.82 12.02
C GLU A 44 9.53 5.40 12.06
N VAL A 45 8.75 5.04 11.05
CA VAL A 45 8.24 3.68 10.82
C VAL A 45 9.08 3.02 9.74
N PHE A 46 9.43 1.75 9.94
CA PHE A 46 10.09 0.93 8.92
C PHE A 46 9.33 -0.38 8.71
N VAL A 47 9.38 -0.89 7.49
CA VAL A 47 8.71 -2.13 7.08
C VAL A 47 9.57 -2.84 6.04
N ALA A 48 9.80 -4.14 6.22
CA ALA A 48 10.37 -5.06 5.24
C ALA A 48 9.46 -6.30 5.10
N PRO A 49 9.63 -7.14 4.06
CA PRO A 49 8.75 -8.29 3.81
C PRO A 49 8.45 -9.17 5.03
N ARG A 50 9.38 -9.30 5.99
CA ARG A 50 9.26 -10.18 7.16
C ARG A 50 9.33 -9.45 8.51
N ARG A 51 9.21 -8.12 8.51
CA ARG A 51 9.33 -7.32 9.74
C ARG A 51 8.71 -5.95 9.58
N PHE A 52 8.28 -5.37 10.69
CA PHE A 52 8.00 -3.96 10.74
C PHE A 52 8.17 -3.45 12.16
N GLY A 53 8.30 -2.14 12.28
CA GLY A 53 8.63 -1.52 13.54
C GLY A 53 8.66 -0.02 13.44
N PHE A 54 9.13 0.59 14.52
CA PHE A 54 9.34 2.02 14.58
C PHE A 54 10.47 2.35 15.55
N VAL A 55 11.03 3.54 15.35
CA VAL A 55 11.97 4.16 16.27
C VAL A 55 11.39 5.47 16.78
N LEU A 56 11.61 5.75 18.06
CA LEU A 56 11.39 7.04 18.69
C LEU A 56 12.74 7.55 19.19
N ASP A 57 13.05 8.80 18.90
CA ASP A 57 14.25 9.47 19.39
C ASP A 57 13.86 10.77 20.09
N GLY A 58 14.71 11.21 21.02
CA GLY A 58 14.41 12.38 21.83
C GLY A 58 13.37 12.13 22.93
N LEU A 59 13.23 10.90 23.46
CA LEU A 59 12.26 10.61 24.51
C LEU A 59 12.63 11.29 25.84
N SER A 60 11.62 11.91 26.45
CA SER A 60 11.65 12.32 27.85
C SER A 60 11.73 11.11 28.80
N ASP A 61 12.48 11.20 29.90
CA ASP A 61 12.64 10.08 30.85
C ASP A 61 11.33 9.77 31.62
N THR A 62 10.52 10.80 31.82
CA THR A 62 9.24 10.75 32.52
C THR A 62 8.19 11.59 31.81
N THR A 63 6.93 11.17 31.88
CA THR A 63 5.80 12.01 31.49
C THR A 63 5.71 13.24 32.41
N PRO A 64 5.06 14.35 31.99
CA PRO A 64 4.94 15.53 32.83
C PRO A 64 4.02 15.23 34.02
N ASP A 65 4.32 15.87 35.16
CA ASP A 65 3.44 15.89 36.30
C ASP A 65 2.06 16.44 35.90
N ARG A 66 1.01 15.74 36.34
CA ARG A 66 -0.38 16.16 36.07
C ARG A 66 -0.99 16.75 37.32
N VAL A 67 -1.57 17.94 37.19
CA VAL A 67 -2.38 18.53 38.25
C VAL A 67 -3.77 17.91 38.17
N VAL A 68 -4.14 17.13 39.19
CA VAL A 68 -5.44 16.47 39.29
C VAL A 68 -6.24 17.14 40.39
N GLU A 69 -7.39 17.69 40.02
CA GLU A 69 -8.36 18.21 40.99
C GLU A 69 -9.33 17.10 41.38
N LYS A 70 -9.42 16.81 42.67
CA LYS A 70 -10.39 15.85 43.20
C LYS A 70 -11.48 16.57 43.96
N LYS A 71 -12.72 16.34 43.54
CA LYS A 71 -13.92 16.80 44.23
C LYS A 71 -14.16 15.96 45.49
N GLY A 72 -14.23 16.64 46.61
CA GLY A 72 -14.55 16.13 47.92
C GLY A 72 -16.00 16.41 48.33
N PRO A 73 -16.32 16.22 49.62
CA PRO A 73 -17.67 16.43 50.14
C PRO A 73 -18.13 17.90 50.04
N ALA A 74 -19.45 18.12 50.08
CA ALA A 74 -20.04 19.45 50.16
C ALA A 74 -19.59 20.17 51.45
N VAL A 75 -19.51 21.50 51.44
CA VAL A 75 -18.97 22.30 52.55
C VAL A 75 -19.69 22.02 53.88
N ASN A 76 -21.01 21.87 53.84
CA ASN A 76 -21.85 21.54 55.00
C ASN A 76 -21.64 20.11 55.56
N VAL A 77 -20.97 19.25 54.81
CA VAL A 77 -20.55 17.90 55.23
C VAL A 77 -19.06 17.92 55.61
N ALA A 78 -18.26 18.80 54.99
CA ALA A 78 -16.83 18.91 55.20
C ALA A 78 -16.46 19.67 56.49
N TYR A 79 -17.27 20.66 56.88
CA TYR A 79 -17.08 21.46 58.09
C TYR A 79 -18.33 21.42 58.97
N ASP A 80 -18.14 21.40 60.30
CA ASP A 80 -19.23 21.49 61.25
C ASP A 80 -19.70 22.95 61.48
N LYS A 81 -20.66 23.13 62.39
CA LYS A 81 -21.25 24.44 62.70
C LYS A 81 -20.26 25.43 63.32
N ASP A 82 -19.14 24.95 63.86
CA ASP A 82 -18.08 25.74 64.48
C ASP A 82 -16.90 25.96 63.52
N GLY A 83 -17.05 25.53 62.26
CA GLY A 83 -16.03 25.66 61.21
C GLY A 83 -14.91 24.64 61.31
N GLN A 84 -15.05 23.58 62.11
CA GLN A 84 -14.02 22.56 62.28
C GLN A 84 -14.16 21.43 61.24
N PRO A 85 -13.04 20.86 60.75
CA PRO A 85 -13.05 19.73 59.81
C PRO A 85 -13.77 18.50 60.36
N THR A 86 -14.76 17.99 59.63
CA THR A 86 -15.47 16.78 60.04
C THR A 86 -14.67 15.52 59.72
N LYS A 87 -15.12 14.37 60.24
CA LYS A 87 -14.58 13.05 59.85
C LYS A 87 -14.63 12.79 58.34
N ALA A 88 -15.61 13.36 57.63
CA ALA A 88 -15.73 13.21 56.18
C ALA A 88 -14.60 13.94 55.44
N LEU A 89 -14.27 15.17 55.86
CA LEU A 89 -13.14 15.92 55.30
C LEU A 89 -11.80 15.28 55.66
N LEU A 90 -11.61 14.87 56.91
CA LEU A 90 -10.36 14.23 57.35
C LEU A 90 -10.13 12.87 56.67
N GLY A 91 -11.18 12.08 56.46
CA GLY A 91 -11.12 10.83 55.71
C GLY A 91 -10.79 11.06 54.23
N PHE A 92 -11.41 12.07 53.62
CA PHE A 92 -11.11 12.48 52.24
C PHE A 92 -9.64 12.90 52.08
N LEU A 93 -9.13 13.75 52.98
CA LEU A 93 -7.73 14.19 52.98
C LEU A 93 -6.76 13.02 53.18
N LYS A 94 -7.02 12.14 54.15
CA LYS A 94 -6.20 10.96 54.42
C LYS A 94 -6.14 10.01 53.22
N SER A 95 -7.27 9.76 52.55
CA SER A 95 -7.31 8.88 51.37
C SER A 95 -6.58 9.43 50.15
N ASN A 96 -6.29 10.74 50.15
CA ASN A 96 -5.61 11.41 49.06
C ASN A 96 -4.19 11.87 49.41
N GLU A 97 -3.72 11.60 50.64
CA GLU A 97 -2.41 12.02 51.17
C GLU A 97 -2.24 13.56 51.11
N SER A 98 -3.32 14.29 51.40
CA SER A 98 -3.36 15.76 51.37
C SER A 98 -3.64 16.32 52.77
N THR A 99 -3.37 17.61 52.94
CA THR A 99 -3.57 18.35 54.19
C THR A 99 -4.71 19.37 54.04
N LEU A 100 -5.12 20.00 55.15
CA LEU A 100 -6.13 21.06 55.14
C LEU A 100 -5.70 22.29 54.34
N GLU A 101 -4.39 22.51 54.17
CA GLU A 101 -3.81 23.61 53.40
C GLU A 101 -4.03 23.43 51.89
N ASP A 102 -4.26 22.19 51.44
CA ASP A 102 -4.49 21.84 50.03
C ASP A 102 -5.97 22.00 49.62
N VAL A 103 -6.84 22.36 50.56
CA VAL A 103 -8.30 22.45 50.36
C VAL A 103 -8.70 23.79 49.77
N LYS A 104 -9.44 23.75 48.66
CA LYS A 104 -10.15 24.89 48.08
C LYS A 104 -11.65 24.63 48.06
N ILE A 105 -12.45 25.66 48.29
CA ILE A 105 -13.90 25.58 48.19
C ILE A 105 -14.34 26.19 46.87
N VAL A 106 -15.05 25.40 46.05
CA VAL A 106 -15.61 25.83 44.76
C VAL A 106 -17.04 25.29 44.67
N ASP A 107 -18.01 26.17 44.35
CA ASP A 107 -19.42 25.82 44.17
C ASP A 107 -20.02 24.95 45.29
N ASN A 108 -19.72 25.29 46.55
CA ASN A 108 -20.18 24.60 47.76
C ASN A 108 -19.63 23.16 47.94
N TYR A 109 -18.53 22.81 47.28
CA TYR A 109 -17.78 21.57 47.50
C TYR A 109 -16.31 21.84 47.83
N VAL A 110 -15.72 20.96 48.63
CA VAL A 110 -14.28 20.92 48.85
C VAL A 110 -13.59 20.30 47.63
N TYR A 111 -12.50 20.88 47.19
CA TYR A 111 -11.59 20.36 46.19
C TYR A 111 -10.18 20.29 46.77
N ILE A 112 -9.40 19.30 46.33
CA ILE A 112 -7.95 19.27 46.54
C ILE A 112 -7.25 19.24 45.20
N THR A 113 -6.15 19.96 45.11
CA THR A 113 -5.26 19.94 43.95
C THR A 113 -4.09 19.00 44.27
N LYS A 114 -3.97 17.86 43.59
CA LYS A 114 -2.84 16.93 43.76
C LYS A 114 -1.95 16.96 42.52
N ILE A 115 -0.64 17.04 42.75
CA ILE A 115 0.34 16.79 41.70
C ILE A 115 0.51 15.27 41.61
N GLN A 116 -0.02 14.67 40.55
CA GLN A 116 0.29 13.30 40.18
C GLN A 116 1.63 13.30 39.46
N LYS A 117 2.65 12.72 40.10
CA LYS A 117 3.98 12.62 39.52
C LYS A 117 3.95 11.90 38.18
N GLY A 118 4.76 12.38 37.26
CA GLY A 118 5.07 11.70 36.01
C GLY A 118 5.49 10.26 36.23
N ILE A 119 5.13 9.41 35.28
CA ILE A 119 5.56 8.00 35.25
C ILE A 119 6.74 7.87 34.31
N LYS A 120 7.65 6.92 34.59
CA LYS A 120 8.78 6.63 33.71
C LYS A 120 8.26 6.27 32.32
N THR A 121 8.83 6.87 31.29
CA THR A 121 8.46 6.60 29.89
C THR A 121 8.61 5.13 29.55
N GLU A 122 9.63 4.47 30.11
CA GLU A 122 9.82 3.02 30.02
C GLU A 122 8.55 2.22 30.40
N GLU A 123 7.89 2.59 31.49
CA GLU A 123 6.69 1.90 31.98
C GLU A 123 5.46 2.19 31.10
N VAL A 124 5.40 3.39 30.51
CA VAL A 124 4.39 3.71 29.50
C VAL A 124 4.58 2.83 28.27
N LEU A 125 5.80 2.77 27.74
CA LEU A 125 6.14 2.00 26.54
C LEU A 125 5.78 0.52 26.70
N LYS A 126 6.11 -0.11 27.84
CA LYS A 126 5.74 -1.50 28.16
C LYS A 126 4.25 -1.77 28.06
N LYS A 127 3.41 -0.78 28.42
CA LYS A 127 1.96 -0.87 28.37
C LYS A 127 1.39 -0.59 26.98
N VAL A 128 1.83 0.50 26.34
CA VAL A 128 1.18 1.02 25.12
C VAL A 128 1.60 0.29 23.85
N VAL A 129 2.86 -0.15 23.75
CA VAL A 129 3.37 -0.77 22.53
C VAL A 129 2.59 -2.07 22.22
N PRO A 130 2.39 -3.01 23.16
CA PRO A 130 1.54 -4.17 22.91
C PRO A 130 0.10 -3.79 22.50
N GLN A 131 -0.49 -2.77 23.12
CA GLN A 131 -1.85 -2.31 22.80
C GLN A 131 -1.96 -1.78 21.37
N ILE A 132 -0.97 -1.00 20.92
CA ILE A 132 -0.90 -0.50 19.54
C ILE A 132 -0.84 -1.69 18.57
N ILE A 133 0.07 -2.64 18.81
CA ILE A 133 0.23 -3.82 17.95
C ILE A 133 -1.04 -4.66 17.90
N TYR A 134 -1.70 -4.94 19.02
CA TYR A 134 -2.98 -5.67 19.04
C TYR A 134 -4.13 -4.91 18.40
N SER A 135 -4.04 -3.58 18.29
CA SER A 135 -5.09 -2.75 17.70
C SER A 135 -5.03 -2.64 16.17
N LEU A 136 -3.94 -3.11 15.55
CA LEU A 136 -3.76 -3.08 14.10
C LEU A 136 -4.85 -3.90 13.40
N LYS A 137 -5.36 -3.37 12.29
CA LYS A 137 -6.41 -3.94 11.47
C LYS A 137 -5.86 -4.36 10.12
N PHE A 138 -6.27 -5.54 9.66
CA PHE A 138 -5.82 -6.15 8.42
C PHE A 138 -7.01 -6.63 7.60
N ARG A 139 -6.89 -6.68 6.28
CA ARG A 139 -7.99 -7.14 5.40
C ARG A 139 -8.19 -8.65 5.52
N LYS A 140 -7.10 -9.40 5.67
CA LYS A 140 -7.10 -10.86 5.79
C LYS A 140 -6.23 -11.33 6.97
N PRO A 141 -6.67 -11.11 8.21
CA PRO A 141 -5.93 -11.56 9.37
C PRO A 141 -5.95 -13.10 9.48
N MET A 142 -4.93 -13.65 10.13
CA MET A 142 -4.79 -15.06 10.44
C MET A 142 -4.94 -15.30 11.94
N LYS A 143 -5.58 -16.42 12.28
CA LYS A 143 -5.60 -16.97 13.65
C LYS A 143 -4.68 -18.18 13.72
N TRP A 144 -3.96 -18.34 14.82
CA TRP A 144 -3.06 -19.48 15.04
C TRP A 144 -3.12 -19.98 16.48
N GLY A 145 -2.50 -21.15 16.72
CA GLY A 145 -2.54 -21.83 18.02
C GLY A 145 -3.95 -22.31 18.37
N ASP A 146 -4.41 -21.94 19.57
CA ASP A 146 -5.77 -22.16 20.07
C ASP A 146 -6.79 -21.11 19.55
N GLY A 147 -6.36 -20.18 18.69
CA GLY A 147 -7.20 -19.09 18.18
C GLY A 147 -7.27 -17.88 19.09
N LYS A 148 -6.43 -17.80 20.13
CA LYS A 148 -6.33 -16.65 21.05
C LYS A 148 -5.89 -15.35 20.37
N TYR A 149 -5.08 -15.44 19.32
CA TYR A 149 -4.48 -14.28 18.64
C TYR A 149 -4.91 -14.21 17.18
N GLU A 150 -5.04 -12.97 16.69
CA GLU A 150 -5.41 -12.63 15.32
C GLU A 150 -4.50 -11.50 14.82
N PHE A 151 -3.78 -11.71 13.72
CA PHE A 151 -2.78 -10.76 13.19
C PHE A 151 -2.48 -11.00 11.71
N VAL A 152 -1.72 -10.12 11.06
CA VAL A 152 -1.41 -10.23 9.62
C VAL A 152 -0.71 -11.54 9.25
N ARG A 153 0.24 -11.95 10.09
CA ARG A 153 1.07 -13.15 9.96
C ARG A 153 1.54 -13.59 11.34
N ILE A 154 2.03 -14.83 11.44
CA ILE A 154 2.54 -15.39 12.70
C ILE A 154 3.84 -14.64 13.06
N PRO A 155 3.94 -14.06 14.27
CA PRO A 155 5.17 -13.45 14.76
C PRO A 155 6.21 -14.49 15.21
N HIS A 156 7.49 -14.18 15.03
CA HIS A 156 8.61 -15.04 15.42
C HIS A 156 9.47 -14.44 16.54
N HIS A 157 9.65 -13.11 16.53
CA HIS A 157 10.44 -12.42 17.56
C HIS A 157 9.91 -11.01 17.79
N VAL A 158 10.22 -10.48 18.97
CA VAL A 158 9.97 -9.10 19.37
C VAL A 158 11.30 -8.50 19.77
N LEU A 159 11.70 -7.43 19.08
CA LEU A 159 12.84 -6.60 19.46
C LEU A 159 12.28 -5.37 20.18
N ALA A 160 12.78 -5.10 21.39
CA ALA A 160 12.46 -3.87 22.10
C ALA A 160 13.69 -3.38 22.85
N VAL A 161 14.31 -2.30 22.37
CA VAL A 161 15.53 -1.71 22.92
C VAL A 161 15.24 -0.29 23.33
N TYR A 162 15.40 0.02 24.61
CA TYR A 162 15.27 1.35 25.20
C TYR A 162 16.62 1.76 25.76
N ASP A 163 17.23 2.79 25.16
CA ASP A 163 18.50 3.38 25.61
C ASP A 163 19.60 2.33 25.87
N GLY A 164 19.87 1.50 24.84
CA GLY A 164 20.89 0.44 24.91
C GLY A 164 20.50 -0.82 25.67
N ARG A 165 19.30 -0.88 26.27
CA ARG A 165 18.87 -2.00 27.11
C ARG A 165 17.59 -2.63 26.59
N THR A 166 17.46 -3.94 26.77
CA THR A 166 16.21 -4.63 26.45
C THR A 166 15.08 -4.13 27.33
N LEU A 167 13.98 -3.71 26.70
CA LEU A 167 12.76 -3.33 27.36
C LEU A 167 11.85 -4.55 27.52
N ASP A 168 11.70 -5.07 28.74
CA ASP A 168 10.91 -6.27 29.00
C ASP A 168 9.41 -6.06 28.69
N MET A 169 8.91 -6.77 27.69
CA MET A 169 7.52 -6.79 27.27
C MET A 169 7.18 -8.14 26.62
N GLU A 170 5.89 -8.47 26.59
CA GLU A 170 5.41 -9.71 25.96
C GLU A 170 4.32 -9.38 24.94
N ILE A 171 4.52 -9.83 23.70
CA ILE A 171 3.54 -9.68 22.61
C ILE A 171 3.31 -11.05 21.99
N PHE A 172 2.04 -11.48 21.91
CA PHE A 172 1.66 -12.80 21.37
C PHE A 172 2.35 -14.00 22.05
N GLY A 173 2.74 -13.86 23.33
CA GLY A 173 3.49 -14.89 24.06
C GLY A 173 5.01 -14.86 23.82
N LEU A 174 5.50 -13.94 23.00
CA LEU A 174 6.93 -13.73 22.74
C LEU A 174 7.48 -12.66 23.67
N LYS A 175 8.51 -13.01 24.43
CA LYS A 175 9.26 -12.03 25.22
C LYS A 175 10.16 -11.20 24.31
N SER A 176 10.23 -9.91 24.57
CA SER A 176 11.14 -9.02 23.89
C SER A 176 12.60 -9.37 24.18
N SER A 177 13.47 -9.05 23.24
CA SER A 177 14.93 -9.14 23.38
C SER A 177 15.60 -7.98 22.67
N ASN A 178 16.94 -7.93 22.71
CA ASN A 178 17.75 -7.10 21.83
C ASN A 178 18.18 -7.83 20.54
N LYS A 179 17.54 -8.96 20.20
CA LYS A 179 17.90 -9.79 19.04
C LYS A 179 16.91 -9.64 17.89
N THR A 180 17.45 -9.68 16.69
CA THR A 180 16.73 -9.76 15.43
C THR A 180 17.48 -10.70 14.49
N ILE A 181 16.91 -10.99 13.32
CA ILE A 181 17.41 -11.99 12.36
C ILE A 181 17.74 -11.34 11.02
N GLY A 182 18.77 -11.85 10.35
CA GLY A 182 19.14 -11.45 9.00
C GLY A 182 18.26 -12.01 7.89
N HIS A 183 18.75 -11.87 6.65
CA HIS A 183 18.04 -12.31 5.45
C HIS A 183 17.95 -13.84 5.35
N ARG A 184 16.73 -14.36 5.22
CA ARG A 184 16.41 -15.81 5.30
C ARG A 184 17.21 -16.72 4.36
N PHE A 185 17.54 -16.27 3.15
CA PHE A 185 18.25 -17.10 2.17
C PHE A 185 19.77 -16.90 2.14
N VAL A 186 20.27 -15.87 2.83
CA VAL A 186 21.66 -15.41 2.67
C VAL A 186 22.40 -15.50 4.00
N LYS A 187 21.78 -15.04 5.09
CA LYS A 187 22.38 -14.97 6.41
C LYS A 187 21.29 -15.04 7.49
N ASP A 188 20.70 -16.23 7.64
CA ASP A 188 19.57 -16.54 8.52
C ASP A 188 19.98 -16.73 9.99
N ASP A 189 20.82 -15.82 10.49
CA ASP A 189 21.37 -15.86 11.85
C ASP A 189 20.79 -14.72 12.69
N TYR A 190 20.53 -15.00 13.96
CA TYR A 190 20.17 -13.96 14.93
C TYR A 190 21.40 -13.16 15.36
N PHE A 191 21.22 -11.85 15.51
CA PHE A 191 22.24 -10.94 16.03
C PHE A 191 21.64 -9.92 16.99
N GLU A 192 22.48 -9.39 17.87
CA GLU A 192 22.10 -8.40 18.88
C GLU A 192 22.26 -6.97 18.36
N VAL A 193 21.36 -6.08 18.75
CA VAL A 193 21.38 -4.64 18.42
C VAL A 193 21.18 -3.80 19.68
N ASN A 194 21.87 -2.67 19.78
CA ASN A 194 21.82 -1.82 20.98
C ASN A 194 21.29 -0.40 20.71
N SER A 195 21.16 0.02 19.46
CA SER A 195 20.56 1.29 19.06
C SER A 195 20.00 1.20 17.66
N TYR A 196 19.23 2.19 17.21
CA TYR A 196 18.72 2.20 15.84
C TYR A 196 19.83 2.32 14.79
N LYS A 197 20.88 3.10 15.09
CA LYS A 197 22.06 3.18 14.22
C LYS A 197 22.76 1.81 14.08
N ASP A 198 23.00 1.13 15.21
CA ASP A 198 23.61 -0.21 15.22
C ASP A 198 22.70 -1.24 14.50
N TYR A 199 21.39 -1.11 14.68
CA TYR A 199 20.40 -1.91 13.97
C TYR A 199 20.50 -1.75 12.45
N LEU A 200 20.52 -0.51 11.92
CA LEU A 200 20.63 -0.27 10.47
C LEU A 200 21.96 -0.76 9.89
N GLU A 201 23.08 -0.49 10.59
CA GLU A 201 24.40 -0.95 10.16
C GLU A 201 24.48 -2.49 10.10
N LYS A 202 23.99 -3.17 11.14
CA LYS A 202 23.98 -4.63 11.17
C LYS A 202 22.98 -5.24 10.20
N MET A 203 21.77 -4.70 10.08
CA MET A 203 20.79 -5.16 9.09
C MET A 203 21.38 -5.18 7.69
N ASN A 204 22.06 -4.10 7.29
CA ASN A 204 22.73 -4.05 6.00
C ASN A 204 23.83 -5.13 5.85
N ASN A 205 24.63 -5.37 6.89
CA ASN A 205 25.63 -6.47 6.94
C ASN A 205 25.02 -7.88 6.96
N TYR A 206 23.71 -7.96 7.18
CA TYR A 206 22.90 -9.17 7.14
C TYR A 206 21.92 -9.19 5.96
N TYR A 207 22.17 -8.32 4.96
CA TYR A 207 21.41 -8.23 3.71
C TYR A 207 19.93 -7.93 3.92
N VAL A 208 19.63 -7.00 4.81
CA VAL A 208 18.28 -6.47 5.00
C VAL A 208 18.39 -4.94 5.00
N ILE A 209 17.57 -4.29 4.19
CA ILE A 209 17.37 -2.84 4.23
C ILE A 209 15.98 -2.62 4.82
N PRO A 210 15.82 -2.30 6.12
CA PRO A 210 14.50 -2.29 6.77
C PRO A 210 13.59 -1.15 6.30
N GLN A 211 14.18 -0.04 5.87
CA GLN A 211 13.46 1.17 5.47
C GLN A 211 13.02 1.06 4.01
N ILE A 212 11.71 1.14 3.76
CA ILE A 212 11.14 1.01 2.40
C ILE A 212 11.67 2.08 1.44
N GLU A 213 11.77 3.33 1.89
CA GLU A 213 12.31 4.42 1.06
C GLU A 213 13.78 4.19 0.70
N LYS A 214 14.58 3.62 1.61
CA LYS A 214 15.97 3.25 1.29
C LYS A 214 16.06 2.11 0.29
N ARG A 215 15.10 1.17 0.30
CA ARG A 215 14.99 0.14 -0.75
C ARG A 215 14.59 0.75 -2.09
N ARG A 216 13.65 1.71 -2.12
CA ARG A 216 13.28 2.45 -3.35
C ARG A 216 14.48 3.21 -3.92
N GLU A 217 15.18 3.98 -3.10
CA GLU A 217 16.42 4.68 -3.49
C GLU A 217 17.46 3.69 -4.06
N PHE A 218 17.62 2.52 -3.43
CA PHE A 218 18.56 1.49 -3.88
C PHE A 218 18.16 0.85 -5.21
N ILE A 219 16.87 0.64 -5.46
CA ILE A 219 16.32 0.16 -6.75
C ILE A 219 16.56 1.20 -7.83
N VAL A 220 16.12 2.44 -7.60
CA VAL A 220 16.24 3.55 -8.57
C VAL A 220 17.69 3.76 -8.98
N LYS A 221 18.61 3.79 -8.01
CA LYS A 221 20.03 3.96 -8.29
C LYS A 221 20.59 2.86 -9.21
N GLN A 222 20.18 1.60 -9.01
CA GLN A 222 20.61 0.50 -9.86
C GLN A 222 20.07 0.63 -11.29
N LEU A 223 18.82 1.09 -11.45
CA LEU A 223 18.23 1.37 -12.76
C LEU A 223 18.95 2.54 -13.46
N GLU A 224 19.22 3.64 -12.75
CA GLU A 224 19.96 4.79 -13.29
C GLU A 224 21.40 4.45 -13.66
N ASP A 225 22.07 3.62 -12.86
CA ASP A 225 23.42 3.12 -13.17
C ASP A 225 23.41 2.24 -14.43
N PHE A 226 22.33 1.49 -14.68
CA PHE A 226 22.15 0.73 -15.92
C PHE A 226 21.94 1.65 -17.14
N GLU A 227 21.13 2.70 -17.01
CA GLU A 227 20.85 3.65 -18.10
C GLU A 227 22.11 4.37 -18.63
N LYS A 228 23.17 4.51 -17.80
CA LYS A 228 24.48 5.05 -18.24
C LYS A 228 25.12 4.27 -19.40
N GLN A 229 24.66 3.06 -19.69
CA GLN A 229 25.09 2.25 -20.82
C GLN A 229 24.41 2.62 -22.15
N GLY A 230 23.57 3.66 -22.16
CA GLY A 230 22.83 4.13 -23.35
C GLY A 230 21.50 3.40 -23.57
N PHE A 231 20.91 2.92 -22.48
CA PHE A 231 19.57 2.33 -22.44
C PHE A 231 18.61 3.26 -21.69
N GLU A 232 17.33 3.09 -21.94
CA GLU A 232 16.24 3.77 -21.24
C GLU A 232 15.40 2.71 -20.54
N VAL A 233 15.19 2.86 -19.23
CA VAL A 233 14.36 1.94 -18.46
C VAL A 233 12.99 2.57 -18.25
N ASP A 234 11.95 1.79 -18.45
CA ASP A 234 10.59 2.19 -18.08
C ASP A 234 10.43 2.17 -16.55
N LYS A 235 10.81 3.27 -15.88
CA LYS A 235 10.80 3.42 -14.42
C LYS A 235 9.39 3.68 -13.88
N ASP A 236 8.54 2.66 -13.96
CA ASP A 236 7.21 2.71 -13.37
C ASP A 236 7.29 2.74 -11.84
N GLU A 237 6.83 3.85 -11.24
CA GLU A 237 6.87 4.07 -9.78
C GLU A 237 6.09 3.02 -8.99
N SER A 238 4.96 2.53 -9.51
CA SER A 238 4.18 1.49 -8.83
C SER A 238 4.92 0.16 -8.79
N LEU A 239 5.69 -0.16 -9.84
CA LEU A 239 6.52 -1.34 -9.88
C LEU A 239 7.73 -1.22 -8.96
N ILE A 240 8.38 -0.05 -8.91
CA ILE A 240 9.48 0.22 -7.96
C ILE A 240 8.99 0.02 -6.51
N GLU A 241 7.81 0.54 -6.19
CA GLU A 241 7.17 0.35 -4.90
C GLU A 241 6.90 -1.13 -4.60
N GLU A 242 6.27 -1.84 -5.55
CA GLU A 242 5.97 -3.27 -5.37
C GLU A 242 7.24 -4.10 -5.13
N VAL A 243 8.31 -3.84 -5.89
CA VAL A 243 9.61 -4.53 -5.72
C VAL A 243 10.24 -4.19 -4.36
N ALA A 244 10.17 -2.93 -3.92
CA ALA A 244 10.65 -2.52 -2.61
C ALA A 244 9.86 -3.18 -1.47
N ILE A 245 8.59 -3.50 -1.68
CA ILE A 245 7.76 -4.23 -0.70
C ILE A 245 8.10 -5.72 -0.69
N LEU A 246 8.39 -6.31 -1.85
CA LEU A 246 8.62 -7.75 -2.04
C LEU A 246 10.00 -8.24 -1.58
N THR A 247 10.97 -7.34 -1.40
CA THR A 247 12.36 -7.71 -1.15
C THR A 247 12.91 -7.05 0.12
N GLU A 248 13.68 -7.80 0.91
CA GLU A 248 14.50 -7.26 2.00
C GLU A 248 15.80 -6.65 1.45
N PHE A 249 16.34 -7.18 0.35
CA PHE A 249 17.55 -6.69 -0.33
C PHE A 249 17.44 -6.80 -1.87
N PRO A 250 16.86 -5.79 -2.55
CA PRO A 250 16.60 -5.84 -3.99
C PRO A 250 17.90 -5.67 -4.78
N LYS A 251 18.45 -6.76 -5.30
CA LYS A 251 19.56 -6.72 -6.27
C LYS A 251 19.05 -6.84 -7.69
N MET A 252 19.43 -5.88 -8.54
CA MET A 252 19.09 -5.94 -9.96
C MET A 252 19.86 -7.05 -10.67
N ILE A 253 19.14 -7.82 -11.49
CA ILE A 253 19.67 -8.73 -12.48
C ILE A 253 19.18 -8.32 -13.88
N GLN A 254 20.02 -8.56 -14.88
CA GLN A 254 19.68 -8.37 -16.28
C GLN A 254 19.45 -9.73 -16.92
N GLY A 255 18.35 -9.89 -17.66
CA GLY A 255 18.08 -11.07 -18.46
C GLY A 255 17.57 -10.71 -19.85
N GLU A 256 17.43 -11.73 -20.69
CA GLU A 256 17.00 -11.58 -22.08
C GLU A 256 15.84 -12.51 -22.42
N PHE A 257 14.85 -12.00 -23.16
CA PHE A 257 13.84 -12.83 -23.80
C PHE A 257 14.17 -13.05 -25.28
N LEU A 258 13.51 -14.02 -25.91
CA LEU A 258 13.75 -14.36 -27.31
C LEU A 258 13.31 -13.21 -28.22
N GLU A 259 14.19 -12.80 -29.13
CA GLU A 259 13.95 -11.66 -30.04
C GLU A 259 12.67 -11.79 -30.88
N LYS A 260 12.20 -13.01 -31.16
CA LYS A 260 10.94 -13.24 -31.88
C LYS A 260 9.75 -12.53 -31.23
N TYR A 261 9.75 -12.30 -29.91
CA TYR A 261 8.66 -11.63 -29.22
C TYR A 261 8.62 -10.12 -29.44
N LEU A 262 9.65 -9.53 -30.04
CA LEU A 262 9.65 -8.12 -30.44
C LEU A 262 8.67 -7.82 -31.59
N GLU A 263 8.05 -8.83 -32.19
CA GLU A 263 6.96 -8.66 -33.15
C GLU A 263 5.62 -8.27 -32.48
N LEU A 264 5.51 -8.46 -31.16
CA LEU A 264 4.33 -8.10 -30.38
C LEU A 264 4.26 -6.58 -30.15
N PRO A 265 3.05 -6.04 -29.92
CA PRO A 265 2.90 -4.65 -29.48
C PRO A 265 3.73 -4.38 -28.22
N GLU A 266 4.39 -3.21 -28.15
CA GLU A 266 5.26 -2.86 -27.01
C GLU A 266 4.48 -2.88 -25.68
N GLU A 267 3.23 -2.43 -25.70
CA GLU A 267 2.33 -2.41 -24.55
C GLU A 267 2.05 -3.83 -24.03
N LEU A 268 1.87 -4.80 -24.93
CA LEU A 268 1.64 -6.20 -24.55
C LEU A 268 2.91 -6.83 -23.95
N ILE A 269 4.08 -6.57 -24.54
CA ILE A 269 5.38 -7.03 -24.01
C ILE A 269 5.58 -6.45 -22.61
N ARG A 270 5.43 -5.14 -22.46
CA ARG A 270 5.61 -4.41 -21.21
C ARG A 270 4.70 -4.95 -20.12
N THR A 271 3.40 -5.06 -20.39
CA THR A 271 2.42 -5.57 -19.43
C THR A 271 2.73 -7.02 -19.05
N THR A 272 3.06 -7.88 -20.01
CA THR A 272 3.39 -9.29 -19.74
C THR A 272 4.61 -9.41 -18.81
N ILE A 273 5.65 -8.62 -19.05
CA ILE A 273 6.90 -8.63 -18.26
C ILE A 273 6.66 -8.01 -16.87
N LYS A 274 5.93 -6.89 -16.79
CA LYS A 274 5.59 -6.20 -15.55
C LYS A 274 4.71 -7.06 -14.64
N HIS A 275 3.54 -7.50 -15.11
CA HIS A 275 2.55 -8.14 -14.25
C HIS A 275 2.93 -9.56 -13.84
N HIS A 276 3.53 -10.34 -14.74
CA HIS A 276 3.86 -11.73 -14.43
C HIS A 276 5.18 -11.89 -13.70
N GLN A 277 6.14 -10.99 -13.88
CA GLN A 277 7.50 -11.14 -13.34
C GLN A 277 8.04 -9.90 -12.61
N ARG A 278 7.25 -8.84 -12.42
CA ARG A 278 7.69 -7.61 -11.72
C ARG A 278 9.02 -7.08 -12.27
N SER A 279 9.15 -7.14 -13.59
CA SER A 279 10.36 -6.79 -14.31
C SER A 279 10.14 -5.53 -15.14
N PHE A 280 11.22 -4.80 -15.35
CA PHE A 280 11.26 -3.56 -16.12
C PHE A 280 11.70 -3.85 -17.56
N THR A 281 10.98 -3.30 -18.53
CA THR A 281 11.40 -3.35 -19.94
C THR A 281 12.44 -2.28 -20.24
N VAL A 282 13.32 -2.59 -21.19
CA VAL A 282 14.42 -1.70 -21.60
C VAL A 282 14.23 -1.25 -23.04
N LYS A 283 14.39 0.05 -23.29
CA LYS A 283 14.43 0.65 -24.62
C LYS A 283 15.84 1.13 -24.97
N ARG A 284 16.07 1.27 -26.28
CA ARG A 284 17.25 1.93 -26.84
C ARG A 284 16.85 2.73 -28.05
N ASN A 285 17.19 4.02 -28.09
CA ASN A 285 16.79 4.94 -29.17
C ASN A 285 15.27 4.92 -29.42
N GLY A 286 14.48 4.92 -28.34
CA GLY A 286 13.01 4.88 -28.40
C GLY A 286 12.37 3.55 -28.82
N LYS A 287 13.14 2.47 -29.05
CA LYS A 287 12.61 1.14 -29.40
C LYS A 287 12.81 0.14 -28.27
N THR A 288 11.80 -0.69 -28.01
CA THR A 288 11.90 -1.81 -27.06
C THR A 288 12.97 -2.82 -27.49
N THR A 289 13.82 -3.22 -26.55
CA THR A 289 14.83 -4.27 -26.73
C THR A 289 14.35 -5.58 -26.13
N ASN A 290 15.07 -6.68 -26.38
CA ASN A 290 14.78 -7.97 -25.75
C ASN A 290 15.34 -8.12 -24.33
N LEU A 291 15.84 -7.03 -23.75
CA LEU A 291 16.36 -6.99 -22.38
C LEU A 291 15.23 -6.68 -21.39
N PHE A 292 15.33 -7.30 -20.22
CA PHE A 292 14.55 -6.93 -19.06
C PHE A 292 15.44 -6.85 -17.82
N LEU A 293 15.01 -6.05 -16.85
CA LEU A 293 15.64 -5.94 -15.54
C LEU A 293 14.69 -6.48 -14.49
N ALA A 294 15.15 -7.39 -13.66
CA ALA A 294 14.39 -7.92 -12.52
C ALA A 294 15.16 -7.68 -11.24
N PHE A 295 14.48 -7.74 -10.10
CA PHE A 295 15.13 -7.65 -8.80
C PHE A 295 14.95 -8.97 -8.05
N ILE A 296 16.06 -9.50 -7.55
CA ILE A 296 16.07 -10.67 -6.68
C ILE A 296 16.23 -10.22 -5.24
N ASP A 297 15.71 -11.04 -4.32
CA ASP A 297 15.86 -10.83 -2.89
C ASP A 297 17.12 -11.54 -2.37
N MET A 298 18.29 -11.17 -2.89
CA MET A 298 19.61 -11.69 -2.53
C MET A 298 20.68 -10.70 -3.02
N PRO A 299 21.89 -10.65 -2.43
CA PRO A 299 22.92 -9.70 -2.86
C PRO A 299 23.50 -9.94 -4.26
N GLU A 300 23.41 -11.17 -4.77
CA GLU A 300 23.98 -11.58 -6.06
C GLU A 300 23.35 -12.88 -6.59
N ASP A 301 23.43 -13.07 -7.91
CA ASP A 301 23.06 -14.32 -8.60
C ASP A 301 24.31 -15.01 -9.17
N VAL A 302 25.22 -15.47 -8.28
CA VAL A 302 26.54 -16.01 -8.64
C VAL A 302 26.46 -17.10 -9.72
N LYS A 303 25.44 -17.96 -9.65
CA LYS A 303 25.26 -19.09 -10.58
C LYS A 303 24.43 -18.73 -11.82
N GLY A 304 23.87 -17.52 -11.88
CA GLY A 304 22.94 -17.10 -12.93
C GLY A 304 21.62 -17.88 -12.92
N ASN A 305 21.25 -18.49 -11.79
CA ASN A 305 20.08 -19.36 -11.70
C ASN A 305 18.80 -18.53 -11.63
N ALA A 306 18.82 -17.42 -10.90
CA ALA A 306 17.68 -16.52 -10.84
C ALA A 306 17.41 -15.94 -12.23
N ARG A 307 18.44 -15.41 -12.91
CA ARG A 307 18.35 -14.93 -14.30
C ARG A 307 17.73 -15.96 -15.22
N LYS A 308 18.26 -17.19 -15.27
CA LYS A 308 17.71 -18.27 -16.12
C LYS A 308 16.26 -18.61 -15.76
N GLY A 309 15.92 -18.57 -14.48
CA GLY A 309 14.55 -18.76 -14.00
C GLY A 309 13.60 -17.71 -14.55
N TYR A 310 13.96 -16.43 -14.40
CA TYR A 310 13.22 -15.30 -14.95
C TYR A 310 13.10 -15.38 -16.47
N GLU A 311 14.19 -15.62 -17.20
CA GLU A 311 14.19 -15.78 -18.65
C GLU A 311 13.22 -16.89 -19.08
N ARG A 312 13.26 -18.06 -18.42
CA ARG A 312 12.35 -19.16 -18.72
C ARG A 312 10.89 -18.78 -18.52
N VAL A 313 10.56 -18.11 -17.42
CA VAL A 313 9.18 -17.72 -17.11
C VAL A 313 8.69 -16.62 -18.05
N ILE A 314 9.49 -15.59 -18.30
CA ILE A 314 9.15 -14.50 -19.22
C ILE A 314 8.93 -15.04 -20.64
N ASN A 315 9.83 -15.89 -21.14
CA ASN A 315 9.68 -16.47 -22.47
C ASN A 315 8.42 -17.35 -22.60
N ALA A 316 8.02 -18.05 -21.54
CA ALA A 316 6.77 -18.80 -21.53
C ALA A 316 5.55 -17.88 -21.56
N ARG A 317 5.54 -16.81 -20.75
CA ARG A 317 4.43 -15.84 -20.72
C ARG A 317 4.30 -15.03 -22.00
N LEU A 318 5.41 -14.68 -22.64
CA LEU A 318 5.40 -14.03 -23.94
C LEU A 318 4.94 -14.98 -25.06
N GLU A 319 5.19 -16.29 -24.95
CA GLU A 319 4.63 -17.27 -25.89
C GLU A 319 3.11 -17.33 -25.77
N ASP A 320 2.57 -17.34 -24.55
CA ASP A 320 1.12 -17.30 -24.31
C ASP A 320 0.51 -16.01 -24.89
N ALA A 321 1.11 -14.85 -24.59
CA ALA A 321 0.69 -13.55 -25.12
C ALA A 321 0.72 -13.53 -26.66
N ARG A 322 1.78 -14.08 -27.27
CA ARG A 322 1.92 -14.21 -28.73
C ARG A 322 0.81 -15.08 -29.31
N TYR A 323 0.53 -16.23 -28.71
CA TYR A 323 -0.52 -17.13 -29.14
C TYR A 323 -1.91 -16.47 -29.12
N TYR A 324 -2.23 -15.72 -28.07
CA TYR A 324 -3.49 -14.99 -27.98
C TYR A 324 -3.57 -13.86 -29.02
N TYR A 325 -2.51 -13.06 -29.14
CA TYR A 325 -2.44 -11.98 -30.12
C TYR A 325 -2.58 -12.50 -31.55
N GLU A 326 -1.87 -13.58 -31.92
CA GLU A 326 -1.97 -14.22 -33.23
C GLU A 326 -3.37 -14.75 -33.55
N LYS A 327 -4.12 -15.20 -32.55
CA LYS A 327 -5.53 -15.57 -32.73
C LYS A 327 -6.40 -14.37 -32.97
N ASP A 328 -6.21 -13.32 -32.17
CA ASP A 328 -7.07 -12.16 -32.20
C ASP A 328 -6.94 -11.41 -33.54
N ILE A 329 -5.73 -11.28 -34.08
CA ILE A 329 -5.47 -10.56 -35.33
C ILE A 329 -5.94 -11.30 -36.60
N LYS A 330 -6.52 -12.50 -36.48
CA LYS A 330 -7.09 -13.26 -37.62
C LYS A 330 -8.52 -12.83 -37.95
N VAL A 331 -9.17 -12.09 -37.05
CA VAL A 331 -10.51 -11.53 -37.21
C VAL A 331 -10.44 -10.02 -36.97
N SER A 332 -11.43 -9.28 -37.48
CA SER A 332 -11.53 -7.85 -37.16
C SER A 332 -11.94 -7.64 -35.70
N LEU A 333 -11.52 -6.52 -35.13
CA LEU A 333 -11.93 -6.03 -33.81
C LEU A 333 -13.46 -6.08 -33.64
N GLU A 334 -14.20 -5.64 -34.66
CA GLU A 334 -15.67 -5.63 -34.64
C GLU A 334 -16.28 -7.02 -34.44
N THR A 335 -15.60 -8.09 -34.86
CA THR A 335 -16.07 -9.47 -34.67
C THR A 335 -16.23 -9.81 -33.18
N PHE A 336 -15.43 -9.19 -32.30
CA PHE A 336 -15.53 -9.42 -30.86
C PHE A 336 -16.78 -8.83 -30.21
N ASN A 337 -17.51 -7.93 -30.89
CA ASN A 337 -18.79 -7.42 -30.40
C ASN A 337 -19.84 -8.54 -30.21
N GLU A 338 -19.76 -9.63 -30.98
CA GLU A 338 -20.65 -10.78 -30.81
C GLU A 338 -20.44 -11.45 -29.45
N LYS A 339 -19.19 -11.54 -28.97
CA LYS A 339 -18.91 -12.08 -27.62
C LYS A 339 -19.45 -11.19 -26.51
N LEU A 340 -19.54 -9.87 -26.73
CA LEU A 340 -20.09 -8.95 -25.73
C LEU A 340 -21.56 -9.23 -25.39
N LYS A 341 -22.30 -9.93 -26.28
CA LYS A 341 -23.69 -10.36 -26.04
C LYS A 341 -23.80 -11.46 -24.98
N GLU A 342 -22.70 -12.17 -24.71
CA GLU A 342 -22.65 -13.23 -23.69
C GLU A 342 -22.11 -12.71 -22.35
N MET A 343 -21.53 -11.51 -22.34
CA MET A 343 -20.89 -10.92 -21.17
C MET A 343 -21.86 -10.00 -20.43
N VAL A 344 -22.34 -10.46 -19.26
CA VAL A 344 -23.21 -9.66 -18.40
C VAL A 344 -22.47 -8.41 -17.92
N PHE A 345 -23.00 -7.23 -18.22
CA PHE A 345 -22.52 -5.97 -17.65
C PHE A 345 -23.09 -5.78 -16.25
N GLN A 346 -24.42 -5.85 -16.14
CA GLN A 346 -25.13 -5.82 -14.87
C GLN A 346 -26.48 -6.55 -15.10
N LYS A 347 -26.89 -7.38 -14.14
CA LYS A 347 -28.03 -8.31 -14.27
C LYS A 347 -29.34 -7.68 -14.82
N GLU A 348 -29.65 -6.47 -14.41
CA GLU A 348 -30.85 -5.70 -14.75
C GLU A 348 -30.63 -4.72 -15.92
N LEU A 349 -29.37 -4.39 -16.25
CA LEU A 349 -29.00 -3.54 -17.40
C LEU A 349 -28.54 -4.34 -18.64
N GLY A 350 -28.47 -5.67 -18.53
CA GLY A 350 -28.11 -6.59 -19.60
C GLY A 350 -26.61 -6.77 -19.80
N THR A 351 -26.23 -6.94 -21.05
CA THR A 351 -24.90 -7.35 -21.50
C THR A 351 -23.99 -6.15 -21.80
N LEU A 352 -22.69 -6.40 -22.00
CA LEU A 352 -21.77 -5.38 -22.51
C LEU A 352 -22.19 -4.90 -23.90
N TYR A 353 -22.78 -5.76 -24.72
CA TYR A 353 -23.33 -5.35 -26.01
C TYR A 353 -24.51 -4.38 -25.85
N ASP A 354 -25.45 -4.67 -24.94
CA ASP A 354 -26.57 -3.77 -24.65
C ASP A 354 -26.08 -2.40 -24.16
N LYS A 355 -25.01 -2.40 -23.35
CA LYS A 355 -24.31 -1.19 -22.93
C LYS A 355 -23.74 -0.42 -24.12
N VAL A 356 -23.01 -1.07 -25.03
CA VAL A 356 -22.47 -0.44 -26.24
C VAL A 356 -23.57 0.19 -27.09
N GLN A 357 -24.71 -0.48 -27.25
CA GLN A 357 -25.86 0.09 -27.98
C GLN A 357 -26.44 1.35 -27.31
N ARG A 358 -26.48 1.40 -25.97
CA ARG A 358 -26.89 2.60 -25.25
C ARG A 358 -25.86 3.72 -25.38
N ILE A 359 -24.57 3.40 -25.29
CA ILE A 359 -23.47 4.35 -25.52
C ILE A 359 -23.58 4.96 -26.91
N GLU A 360 -23.81 4.17 -27.96
CA GLU A 360 -23.98 4.68 -29.32
C GLU A 360 -25.15 5.66 -29.44
N LYS A 361 -26.31 5.33 -28.85
CA LYS A 361 -27.49 6.22 -28.82
C LYS A 361 -27.24 7.51 -28.04
N LEU A 362 -26.54 7.42 -26.92
CA LEU A 362 -26.16 8.58 -26.11
C LEU A 362 -25.17 9.47 -26.87
N SER A 363 -24.15 8.88 -27.49
CA SER A 363 -23.19 9.59 -28.35
C SER A 363 -23.90 10.32 -29.49
N GLN A 364 -24.88 9.70 -30.16
CA GLN A 364 -25.70 10.36 -31.19
C GLN A 364 -26.43 11.60 -30.65
N ARG A 365 -26.94 11.55 -29.41
CA ARG A 365 -27.62 12.68 -28.79
C ARG A 365 -26.62 13.79 -28.41
N ILE A 366 -25.46 13.41 -27.87
CA ILE A 366 -24.40 14.37 -27.52
C ILE A 366 -23.89 15.09 -28.77
N ILE A 367 -23.73 14.38 -29.89
CA ILE A 367 -23.35 14.98 -31.18
C ILE A 367 -24.30 16.14 -31.54
N GLY A 368 -25.61 15.92 -31.48
CA GLY A 368 -26.59 16.95 -31.83
C GLY A 368 -26.67 18.10 -30.84
N VAL A 369 -26.42 17.86 -29.54
CA VAL A 369 -26.38 18.93 -28.53
C VAL A 369 -25.14 19.82 -28.70
N LEU A 370 -24.00 19.23 -29.09
CA LEU A 370 -22.73 19.94 -29.22
C LEU A 370 -22.45 20.46 -30.64
N GLY A 371 -23.30 20.17 -31.63
CA GLY A 371 -23.09 20.58 -33.02
C GLY A 371 -21.88 19.90 -33.68
N LEU A 372 -21.69 18.61 -33.41
CA LEU A 372 -20.54 17.81 -33.88
C LEU A 372 -20.87 16.94 -35.11
N GLU A 373 -21.85 17.32 -35.93
CA GLU A 373 -22.38 16.49 -37.03
C GLU A 373 -21.30 16.07 -38.03
N LYS A 374 -20.30 16.92 -38.27
CA LYS A 374 -19.15 16.63 -39.16
C LYS A 374 -18.29 15.45 -38.69
N LYS A 375 -18.26 15.17 -37.37
CA LYS A 375 -17.53 14.04 -36.76
C LYS A 375 -18.46 12.87 -36.38
N SER A 376 -19.74 12.92 -36.77
CA SER A 376 -20.71 11.88 -36.40
C SER A 376 -20.26 10.48 -36.81
N GLY A 377 -19.69 10.33 -38.00
CA GLY A 377 -19.21 9.03 -38.49
C GLY A 377 -18.12 8.41 -37.60
N THR A 378 -17.09 9.17 -37.26
CA THR A 378 -15.98 8.69 -36.41
C THR A 378 -16.43 8.46 -34.98
N ILE A 379 -17.19 9.38 -34.39
CA ILE A 379 -17.70 9.24 -33.01
C ILE A 379 -18.58 7.99 -32.86
N LEU A 380 -19.51 7.75 -33.79
CA LEU A 380 -20.36 6.56 -33.74
C LEU A 380 -19.57 5.27 -34.00
N ARG A 381 -18.56 5.30 -34.87
CA ARG A 381 -17.67 4.16 -35.09
C ARG A 381 -16.88 3.83 -33.82
N THR A 382 -16.34 4.83 -33.14
CA THR A 382 -15.69 4.68 -31.83
C THR A 382 -16.66 4.09 -30.81
N ALA A 383 -17.90 4.60 -30.72
CA ALA A 383 -18.90 4.07 -29.79
C ALA A 383 -19.19 2.58 -30.02
N ARG A 384 -19.28 2.13 -31.27
CA ARG A 384 -19.52 0.71 -31.62
C ARG A 384 -18.35 -0.21 -31.27
N LEU A 385 -17.12 0.30 -31.30
CA LEU A 385 -15.91 -0.49 -31.08
C LEU A 385 -15.31 -0.33 -29.68
N CYS A 386 -15.78 0.64 -28.88
CA CYS A 386 -15.13 1.07 -27.65
C CYS A 386 -14.90 -0.03 -26.61
N LYS A 387 -15.68 -1.12 -26.65
CA LYS A 387 -15.55 -2.26 -25.72
C LYS A 387 -15.28 -3.58 -26.43
N ALA A 388 -15.08 -3.57 -27.74
CA ALA A 388 -14.95 -4.78 -28.55
C ALA A 388 -13.77 -5.64 -28.09
N ASP A 389 -12.66 -5.01 -27.73
CA ASP A 389 -11.45 -5.69 -27.28
C ASP A 389 -11.63 -6.51 -26.00
N ILE A 390 -12.64 -6.23 -25.16
CA ILE A 390 -12.99 -7.05 -23.99
C ILE A 390 -13.31 -8.50 -24.39
N GLY A 391 -13.82 -8.73 -25.61
CA GLY A 391 -14.05 -10.07 -26.15
C GLY A 391 -12.80 -10.78 -26.71
N SER A 392 -11.67 -10.08 -26.78
CA SER A 392 -10.42 -10.63 -27.32
C SER A 392 -9.76 -11.61 -26.34
N HIS A 393 -8.93 -12.52 -26.84
CA HIS A 393 -8.20 -13.45 -25.97
C HIS A 393 -7.12 -12.74 -25.17
N VAL A 394 -6.47 -11.72 -25.76
CA VAL A 394 -5.46 -10.92 -25.04
C VAL A 394 -6.07 -10.19 -23.86
N VAL A 395 -7.19 -9.46 -24.02
CA VAL A 395 -7.78 -8.73 -22.89
C VAL A 395 -8.40 -9.67 -21.85
N TYR A 396 -8.83 -10.86 -22.26
CA TYR A 396 -9.25 -11.88 -21.31
C TYR A 396 -8.10 -12.32 -20.37
N GLU A 397 -6.89 -12.51 -20.91
CA GLU A 397 -5.69 -12.85 -20.12
C GLU A 397 -5.09 -11.63 -19.40
N PHE A 398 -5.17 -10.45 -20.03
CA PHE A 398 -4.58 -9.18 -19.57
C PHE A 398 -5.65 -8.07 -19.53
N PRO A 399 -6.55 -8.08 -18.53
CA PRO A 399 -7.64 -7.10 -18.44
C PRO A 399 -7.17 -5.64 -18.40
N GLU A 400 -5.98 -5.38 -17.87
CA GLU A 400 -5.35 -4.05 -17.82
C GLU A 400 -5.01 -3.47 -19.20
N LEU A 401 -5.00 -4.28 -20.26
CA LEU A 401 -4.81 -3.82 -21.64
C LEU A 401 -6.12 -3.46 -22.36
N GLN A 402 -7.25 -3.48 -21.65
CA GLN A 402 -8.52 -2.97 -22.16
C GLN A 402 -8.38 -1.51 -22.63
N GLY A 403 -9.01 -1.19 -23.76
CA GLY A 403 -8.85 0.08 -24.48
C GLY A 403 -7.58 0.13 -25.33
N ILE A 404 -6.43 -0.24 -24.76
CA ILE A 404 -5.13 -0.24 -25.46
C ILE A 404 -5.14 -1.26 -26.60
N MET A 405 -5.56 -2.50 -26.33
CA MET A 405 -5.70 -3.50 -27.40
C MET A 405 -6.80 -3.10 -28.38
N GLY A 406 -7.87 -2.45 -27.93
CA GLY A 406 -8.88 -1.85 -28.81
C GLY A 406 -8.26 -0.88 -29.83
N ARG A 407 -7.39 0.05 -29.40
CA ARG A 407 -6.64 0.92 -30.32
C ARG A 407 -5.75 0.12 -31.26
N ILE A 408 -4.95 -0.80 -30.74
CA ILE A 408 -3.99 -1.59 -31.53
C ILE A 408 -4.71 -2.39 -32.61
N TYR A 409 -5.80 -3.06 -32.27
CA TYR A 409 -6.60 -3.84 -33.21
C TYR A 409 -7.32 -2.93 -34.22
N ALA A 410 -7.89 -1.81 -33.78
CA ALA A 410 -8.52 -0.85 -34.69
C ALA A 410 -7.54 -0.29 -35.74
N LEU A 411 -6.32 0.08 -35.32
CA LEU A 411 -5.27 0.53 -36.25
C LEU A 411 -4.88 -0.58 -37.24
N LYS A 412 -4.81 -1.83 -36.77
CA LYS A 412 -4.49 -2.98 -37.60
C LYS A 412 -5.57 -3.29 -38.64
N ASP A 413 -6.83 -3.07 -38.27
CA ASP A 413 -8.00 -3.21 -39.15
C ASP A 413 -8.13 -2.05 -40.15
N GLY A 414 -7.31 -0.99 -40.01
CA GLY A 414 -7.34 0.18 -40.87
C GLY A 414 -8.38 1.24 -40.48
N GLU A 415 -8.86 1.22 -39.24
CA GLU A 415 -9.72 2.28 -38.71
C GLU A 415 -8.97 3.64 -38.67
N PRO A 416 -9.68 4.77 -38.82
CA PRO A 416 -9.07 6.10 -38.68
C PRO A 416 -8.40 6.29 -37.32
N ASN A 417 -7.29 7.05 -37.27
CA ASN A 417 -6.58 7.36 -36.02
C ASN A 417 -7.51 7.93 -34.94
N ASP A 418 -8.39 8.86 -35.29
CA ASP A 418 -9.39 9.44 -34.38
C ASP A 418 -10.30 8.37 -33.75
N VAL A 419 -10.64 7.32 -34.50
CA VAL A 419 -11.45 6.20 -34.00
C VAL A 419 -10.63 5.33 -33.05
N ALA A 420 -9.45 4.90 -33.50
CA ALA A 420 -8.60 4.00 -32.72
C ALA A 420 -8.14 4.63 -31.39
N TRP A 421 -7.69 5.88 -31.41
CA TRP A 421 -7.36 6.63 -30.19
C TRP A 421 -8.59 6.91 -29.35
N GLY A 422 -9.74 7.22 -29.96
CA GLY A 422 -10.99 7.37 -29.22
C GLY A 422 -11.41 6.12 -28.44
N ILE A 423 -11.10 4.91 -28.95
CA ILE A 423 -11.37 3.64 -28.26
C ILE A 423 -10.53 3.52 -26.98
N GLU A 424 -9.25 3.85 -26.99
CA GLU A 424 -8.44 3.83 -25.78
C GLU A 424 -8.85 4.98 -24.83
N GLU A 425 -8.98 6.18 -25.37
CA GLU A 425 -9.15 7.41 -24.58
C GLU A 425 -10.52 7.55 -23.92
N HIS A 426 -11.56 6.81 -24.33
CA HIS A 426 -12.86 6.92 -23.66
C HIS A 426 -12.80 6.49 -22.17
N TYR A 427 -11.81 5.69 -21.79
CA TYR A 427 -11.51 5.36 -20.39
C TYR A 427 -10.74 6.49 -19.66
N SER A 428 -10.07 7.38 -20.39
CA SER A 428 -9.27 8.47 -19.82
C SER A 428 -10.14 9.60 -19.28
N ASN A 429 -9.66 10.24 -18.21
CA ASN A 429 -10.26 11.47 -17.68
C ASN A 429 -9.86 12.72 -18.49
N ASN A 430 -8.82 12.63 -19.30
CA ASN A 430 -8.31 13.71 -20.13
C ASN A 430 -8.13 13.24 -21.60
N PRO A 431 -9.23 12.89 -22.29
CA PRO A 431 -9.16 12.48 -23.70
C PRO A 431 -8.68 13.64 -24.57
N THR A 432 -7.82 13.37 -25.55
CA THR A 432 -7.32 14.37 -26.50
C THR A 432 -8.15 14.41 -27.78
N THR A 433 -8.80 13.29 -28.12
CA THR A 433 -9.73 13.16 -29.23
C THR A 433 -11.15 13.55 -28.83
N ILE A 434 -11.89 14.13 -29.79
CA ILE A 434 -13.33 14.42 -29.62
C ILE A 434 -14.12 13.12 -29.51
N GLU A 435 -13.70 12.10 -30.24
CA GLU A 435 -14.24 10.74 -30.24
C GLU A 435 -14.18 10.12 -28.85
N GLY A 436 -13.00 10.09 -28.22
CA GLY A 436 -12.82 9.61 -26.86
C GLY A 436 -13.62 10.42 -25.84
N ALA A 437 -13.65 11.75 -25.99
CA ALA A 437 -14.42 12.63 -25.11
C ALA A 437 -15.93 12.35 -25.15
N VAL A 438 -16.53 12.31 -26.35
CA VAL A 438 -17.97 12.08 -26.51
C VAL A 438 -18.36 10.69 -26.04
N VAL A 439 -17.62 9.65 -26.46
CA VAL A 439 -17.90 8.26 -26.07
C VAL A 439 -17.66 8.04 -24.58
N GLY A 440 -16.62 8.64 -24.01
CA GLY A 440 -16.33 8.55 -22.58
C GLY A 440 -17.38 9.24 -21.71
N ILE A 441 -17.98 10.35 -22.19
CA ILE A 441 -19.13 10.97 -21.52
C ILE A 441 -20.36 10.06 -21.63
N ALA A 442 -20.65 9.53 -22.82
CA ALA A 442 -21.78 8.63 -23.03
C ALA A 442 -21.70 7.37 -22.14
N ASP A 443 -20.52 6.75 -22.02
CA ASP A 443 -20.30 5.58 -21.18
C ASP A 443 -20.47 5.87 -19.68
N ARG A 444 -19.93 7.00 -19.21
CA ARG A 444 -20.11 7.42 -17.81
C ARG A 444 -21.56 7.76 -17.49
N ILE A 445 -22.28 8.45 -18.40
CA ILE A 445 -23.71 8.73 -18.26
C ILE A 445 -24.50 7.42 -18.17
N ASP A 446 -24.26 6.48 -19.09
CA ASP A 446 -24.92 5.16 -19.07
C ASP A 446 -24.70 4.44 -17.74
N THR A 447 -23.45 4.43 -17.26
CA THR A 447 -23.09 3.75 -16.02
C THR A 447 -23.77 4.38 -14.80
N VAL A 448 -23.71 5.70 -14.66
CA VAL A 448 -24.29 6.40 -13.50
C VAL A 448 -25.81 6.32 -13.52
N VAL A 449 -26.44 6.68 -14.64
CA VAL A 449 -27.91 6.66 -14.74
C VAL A 449 -28.44 5.24 -14.65
N GLY A 450 -27.77 4.28 -15.29
CA GLY A 450 -28.14 2.86 -15.20
C GLY A 450 -28.12 2.35 -13.76
N ASN A 451 -27.05 2.62 -13.01
CA ASN A 451 -26.95 2.21 -11.60
C ASN A 451 -27.98 2.90 -10.70
N PHE A 452 -28.34 4.16 -10.97
CA PHE A 452 -29.40 4.87 -10.26
C PHE A 452 -30.78 4.24 -10.50
N VAL A 453 -31.08 3.88 -11.75
CA VAL A 453 -32.38 3.28 -12.13
C VAL A 453 -32.61 1.93 -11.43
N ILE A 454 -31.56 1.15 -11.20
CA ILE A 454 -31.62 -0.17 -10.54
C ILE A 454 -31.40 -0.11 -9.02
N GLY A 455 -31.21 1.09 -8.45
CA GLY A 455 -31.05 1.28 -7.01
C GLY A 455 -29.70 0.84 -6.43
N ASN A 456 -28.64 0.80 -7.25
CA ASN A 456 -27.27 0.53 -6.78
C ASN A 456 -26.61 1.77 -6.13
N ILE A 457 -27.08 2.97 -6.46
CA ILE A 457 -26.61 4.26 -5.95
C ILE A 457 -27.75 5.20 -5.62
#